data_AF-M0HD94-F1
#
_entry.id   AF-M0HD94-F1
#
_cell.length_a   1.000
_cell.length_b   1.000
_cell.length_c   1.000
_cell.angle_alpha   90.00
_cell.angle_beta   90.00
_cell.angle_gamma   90.00
#
_symmetry.space_group_name_H-M   'P 1'
#
loop_
_entity.id
_entity.type
_entity.pdbx_description
1 polymer ?
#
loop_
_entity_poly.entity_id
_entity_poly.type
_entity_poly.pdbx_seq_one_letter_code
_entity_poly.pdbx_strand_id
1 'polypeptide(L)'
;MLTAKNFMEHHSELNPSLTTQIIIDSNSTLNREVFAREYLKALHKDPMSLLYHEVEGIDGRHGNRKIPDSSQLLYSLFDDVNIAVELQIWNPIRESTKSFLRTQAERLNDEYIGRPEDFSLNGPDQPSHDPILVGIELFDLFASQALRQGTSRHIFLHFLAEVVEEICSNFQLGTSADPTEEFPNAYGYLLKHTIAVYRGLVTLPAQPNPGIQMGIRRVNTEHEQDVLKNGVWSFVRAQKAILLTDTIPDQFKNDVVRNLVLAYIELGKTPHRDSQMYFATLHKHILSDGMNGSAPSDEYMEFLQELNTQIRRLDQGRFALSPDAELYRRLSADIESVLRTNQHP
;
A
#
# COMPACT_ATOMS: atom_id res chain seq x y z
N MET A 1 -25.79 -28.83 -14.25
CA MET A 1 -24.60 -27.98 -14.08
C MET A 1 -25.01 -26.79 -13.23
N LEU A 2 -24.54 -26.70 -11.98
CA LEU A 2 -24.54 -25.41 -11.29
C LEU A 2 -23.55 -24.52 -12.04
N THR A 3 -24.02 -23.44 -12.64
CA THR A 3 -23.14 -22.41 -13.16
C THR A 3 -22.64 -21.58 -11.99
N ALA A 4 -21.37 -21.16 -12.03
CA ALA A 4 -20.76 -20.38 -10.96
C ALA A 4 -21.62 -19.17 -10.57
N LYS A 5 -22.25 -18.50 -11.54
CA LYS A 5 -23.06 -17.30 -11.33
C LYS A 5 -24.23 -17.49 -10.36
N ASN A 6 -25.10 -18.49 -10.57
CA ASN A 6 -26.25 -18.72 -9.68
C ASN A 6 -25.83 -19.20 -8.28
N PHE A 7 -24.70 -19.91 -8.20
CA PHE A 7 -24.08 -20.33 -6.93
C PHE A 7 -23.50 -19.13 -6.16
N MET A 8 -22.91 -18.15 -6.87
CA MET A 8 -22.33 -16.95 -6.27
C MET A 8 -23.37 -15.89 -5.86
N GLU A 9 -24.51 -15.82 -6.54
CA GLU A 9 -25.60 -14.88 -6.21
C GLU A 9 -26.15 -15.09 -4.79
N HIS A 10 -25.96 -16.29 -4.21
CA HIS A 10 -26.38 -16.66 -2.86
C HIS A 10 -25.17 -16.92 -1.94
N HIS A 11 -24.10 -16.14 -2.07
CA HIS A 11 -22.85 -16.37 -1.31
C HIS A 11 -23.02 -16.37 0.22
N SER A 12 -24.00 -15.65 0.76
CA SER A 12 -24.36 -15.66 2.18
C SER A 12 -25.01 -16.97 2.63
N GLU A 13 -25.53 -17.77 1.70
CA GLU A 13 -26.08 -19.10 1.92
C GLU A 13 -25.02 -20.21 1.72
N LEU A 14 -23.84 -19.86 1.19
CA LEU A 14 -22.75 -20.81 0.99
C LEU A 14 -22.10 -21.15 2.34
N ASN A 15 -21.95 -22.45 2.60
CA ASN A 15 -21.22 -22.93 3.77
C ASN A 15 -19.72 -22.56 3.64
N PRO A 16 -19.16 -21.74 4.55
CA PRO A 16 -17.74 -21.34 4.51
C PRO A 16 -16.76 -22.52 4.47
N SER A 17 -17.09 -23.64 5.11
CA SER A 17 -16.25 -24.84 5.08
C SER A 17 -16.23 -25.51 3.71
N LEU A 18 -17.31 -25.42 2.93
CA LEU A 18 -17.32 -25.95 1.56
C LEU A 18 -16.54 -25.03 0.60
N THR A 19 -16.69 -23.71 0.75
CA THR A 19 -15.98 -22.75 -0.13
C THR A 19 -14.48 -22.83 0.07
N THR A 20 -14.02 -22.91 1.32
CA THR A 20 -12.60 -23.11 1.67
C THR A 20 -12.05 -24.43 1.13
N GLN A 21 -12.83 -25.52 1.18
CA GLN A 21 -12.43 -26.80 0.56
C GLN A 21 -12.24 -26.68 -0.96
N ILE A 22 -13.14 -25.99 -1.67
CA ILE A 22 -13.00 -25.76 -3.11
C ILE A 22 -11.75 -24.92 -3.43
N ILE A 23 -11.46 -23.92 -2.60
CA ILE A 23 -10.28 -23.06 -2.76
C ILE A 23 -8.99 -23.88 -2.67
N ILE A 24 -8.87 -24.78 -1.68
CA ILE A 24 -7.63 -25.53 -1.44
C ILE A 24 -7.50 -26.82 -2.27
N ASP A 25 -8.60 -27.38 -2.78
CA ASP A 25 -8.57 -28.65 -3.52
C ASP A 25 -8.03 -28.49 -4.94
N SER A 26 -6.74 -28.80 -5.13
CA SER A 26 -6.09 -28.77 -6.44
C SER A 26 -6.67 -29.74 -7.47
N ASN A 27 -7.47 -30.72 -7.06
CA ASN A 27 -8.13 -31.69 -7.93
C ASN A 27 -9.61 -31.35 -8.18
N SER A 28 -10.07 -30.17 -7.73
CA SER A 28 -11.45 -29.75 -7.90
C SER A 28 -11.85 -29.78 -9.39
N THR A 29 -13.02 -30.34 -9.66
CA THR A 29 -13.62 -30.32 -11.00
C THR A 29 -14.12 -28.92 -11.40
N LEU A 30 -14.21 -28.01 -10.44
CA LEU A 30 -14.54 -26.60 -10.67
C LEU A 30 -13.29 -25.82 -11.06
N ASN A 31 -13.47 -24.81 -11.91
CA ASN A 31 -12.40 -23.85 -12.16
C ASN A 31 -12.19 -22.97 -10.91
N ARG A 32 -11.17 -23.31 -10.11
CA ARG A 32 -10.86 -22.66 -8.82
C ARG A 32 -10.57 -21.16 -8.96
N GLU A 33 -9.85 -20.75 -10.01
CA GLU A 33 -9.52 -19.34 -10.26
C GLU A 33 -10.80 -18.53 -10.51
N VAL A 34 -11.67 -19.04 -11.39
CA VAL A 34 -12.98 -18.42 -11.66
C VAL A 34 -13.82 -18.38 -10.39
N PHE A 35 -13.88 -19.49 -9.65
CA PHE A 35 -14.63 -19.57 -8.40
C PHE A 35 -14.14 -18.54 -7.37
N ALA A 36 -12.84 -18.55 -7.05
CA ALA A 36 -12.23 -17.64 -6.08
C ALA A 36 -12.42 -16.17 -6.49
N ARG A 37 -12.28 -15.86 -7.78
CA ARG A 37 -12.51 -14.51 -8.30
C ARG A 37 -13.93 -14.03 -8.06
N GLU A 38 -14.94 -14.80 -8.43
CA GLU A 38 -16.34 -14.39 -8.24
C GLU A 38 -16.72 -14.39 -6.76
N TYR A 39 -16.14 -15.28 -5.95
CA TYR A 39 -16.42 -15.38 -4.51
C TYR A 39 -15.86 -14.19 -3.75
N LEU A 40 -14.59 -13.85 -3.99
CA LEU A 40 -13.96 -12.69 -3.37
C LEU A 40 -14.63 -11.39 -3.77
N LYS A 41 -15.08 -11.25 -5.03
CA LYS A 41 -15.87 -10.09 -5.46
C LYS A 41 -17.20 -9.99 -4.73
N ALA A 42 -17.90 -11.12 -4.54
CA ALA A 42 -19.16 -11.15 -3.81
C ALA A 42 -18.97 -10.78 -2.34
N LEU A 43 -17.98 -11.38 -1.66
CA LEU A 43 -17.65 -11.08 -0.27
C LEU A 43 -17.22 -9.62 -0.09
N HIS A 44 -16.33 -9.10 -0.94
CA HIS A 44 -15.87 -7.72 -0.84
C HIS A 44 -17.00 -6.70 -1.07
N LYS A 45 -18.04 -7.06 -1.83
CA LYS A 45 -19.20 -6.20 -2.05
C LYS A 45 -20.13 -6.11 -0.84
N ASP A 46 -20.12 -7.11 0.04
CA ASP A 46 -20.96 -7.18 1.24
C ASP A 46 -20.13 -6.88 2.51
N PRO A 47 -20.27 -5.68 3.12
CA PRO A 47 -19.58 -5.31 4.36
C PRO A 47 -19.88 -6.23 5.54
N MET A 48 -20.97 -7.02 5.50
CA MET A 48 -21.33 -7.98 6.53
C MET A 48 -20.81 -9.39 6.24
N SER A 49 -19.99 -9.55 5.19
CA SER A 49 -19.49 -10.86 4.81
C SER A 49 -18.40 -11.38 5.75
N LEU A 50 -18.16 -12.69 5.69
CA LEU A 50 -17.09 -13.35 6.43
C LEU A 50 -15.71 -12.70 6.19
N LEU A 51 -15.48 -12.12 5.00
CA LEU A 51 -14.21 -11.46 4.68
C LEU A 51 -13.94 -10.29 5.61
N TYR A 52 -14.93 -9.41 5.83
CA TYR A 52 -14.77 -8.23 6.69
C TYR A 52 -14.54 -8.67 8.14
N HIS A 53 -15.36 -9.61 8.63
CA HIS A 53 -15.20 -10.17 9.97
C HIS A 53 -13.82 -10.81 10.23
N GLU A 54 -13.27 -11.55 9.27
CA GLU A 54 -11.95 -12.15 9.44
C GLU A 54 -10.83 -11.10 9.32
N VAL A 55 -11.02 -10.05 8.51
CA VAL A 55 -10.05 -8.95 8.37
C VAL A 55 -9.93 -8.11 9.64
N GLU A 56 -11.03 -7.87 10.37
CA GLU A 56 -10.95 -7.15 11.66
C GLU A 56 -10.07 -7.89 12.68
N GLY A 57 -10.03 -9.22 12.60
CA GLY A 57 -9.25 -10.05 13.51
C GLY A 57 -7.75 -10.01 13.25
N ILE A 58 -7.28 -9.54 12.09
CA ILE A 58 -5.87 -9.64 11.69
C ILE A 58 -4.97 -8.91 12.70
N ASP A 59 -4.04 -9.65 13.30
CA ASP A 59 -3.09 -9.16 14.29
C ASP A 59 -1.75 -8.75 13.65
N GLY A 60 -0.93 -8.04 14.41
CA GLY A 60 0.39 -7.59 14.03
C GLY A 60 0.36 -6.26 13.28
N ARG A 61 1.54 -5.78 12.89
CA ARG A 61 1.66 -4.55 12.09
C ARG A 61 2.53 -4.84 10.87
N HIS A 62 2.26 -4.10 9.81
CA HIS A 62 2.99 -3.98 8.54
C HIS A 62 4.22 -4.88 8.38
N GLY A 63 4.13 -5.85 7.49
CA GLY A 63 5.20 -6.83 7.25
C GLY A 63 5.30 -7.96 8.29
N ASN A 64 4.52 -7.89 9.37
CA ASN A 64 4.34 -8.96 10.35
C ASN A 64 2.86 -9.19 10.69
N ARG A 65 1.96 -9.01 9.70
CA ARG A 65 0.55 -9.35 9.87
C ARG A 65 0.40 -10.87 10.06
N LYS A 66 -0.59 -11.28 10.86
CA LYS A 66 -0.89 -12.68 11.19
C LYS A 66 -2.35 -12.99 10.92
N ILE A 67 -2.59 -14.14 10.32
CA ILE A 67 -3.94 -14.68 10.15
C ILE A 67 -4.49 -15.04 11.54
N PRO A 68 -5.71 -14.63 11.89
CA PRO A 68 -6.34 -15.01 13.16
C PRO A 68 -6.62 -16.51 13.22
N ASP A 69 -6.34 -17.18 14.34
CA ASP A 69 -6.53 -18.63 14.49
C ASP A 69 -7.96 -19.12 14.20
N SER A 70 -8.96 -18.24 14.36
CA SER A 70 -10.38 -18.52 14.10
C SER A 70 -10.80 -18.37 12.64
N SER A 71 -9.94 -17.81 11.78
CA SER A 71 -10.26 -17.59 10.37
C SER A 71 -10.42 -18.92 9.63
N GLN A 72 -11.33 -18.98 8.68
CA GLN A 72 -11.43 -20.10 7.74
C GLN A 72 -11.06 -19.63 6.34
N LEU A 73 -11.60 -18.48 5.95
CA LEU A 73 -11.37 -17.90 4.63
C LEU A 73 -9.92 -17.47 4.46
N LEU A 74 -9.38 -16.66 5.40
CA LEU A 74 -8.02 -16.12 5.29
C LEU A 74 -6.98 -17.25 5.31
N TYR A 75 -7.14 -18.29 6.11
CA TYR A 75 -6.24 -19.46 6.05
C TYR A 75 -6.31 -20.16 4.69
N SER A 76 -7.51 -20.39 4.16
CA SER A 76 -7.65 -21.04 2.84
C SER A 76 -6.98 -20.27 1.70
N LEU A 77 -6.85 -18.95 1.84
CA LEU A 77 -6.29 -18.06 0.83
C LEU A 77 -4.79 -17.82 1.02
N PHE A 78 -4.33 -17.64 2.26
CA PHE A 78 -3.02 -17.05 2.57
C PHE A 78 -2.08 -17.94 3.38
N ASP A 79 -2.56 -19.05 3.97
CA ASP A 79 -1.69 -19.98 4.73
C ASP A 79 -0.61 -20.61 3.84
N ASP A 80 -1.01 -21.03 2.63
CA ASP A 80 -0.08 -21.29 1.53
C ASP A 80 -0.20 -20.17 0.50
N VAL A 81 0.83 -19.32 0.45
CA VAL A 81 0.89 -18.18 -0.47
C VAL A 81 0.85 -18.61 -1.94
N ASN A 82 1.19 -19.85 -2.25
CA ASN A 82 1.08 -20.36 -3.62
C ASN A 82 -0.37 -20.52 -4.06
N ILE A 83 -1.31 -20.76 -3.14
CA ILE A 83 -2.75 -20.77 -3.44
C ILE A 83 -3.19 -19.36 -3.86
N ALA A 84 -2.83 -18.34 -3.08
CA ALA A 84 -3.08 -16.94 -3.44
C ALA A 84 -2.50 -16.58 -4.83
N VAL A 85 -1.31 -17.08 -5.14
CA VAL A 85 -0.62 -16.88 -6.43
C VAL A 85 -1.27 -17.61 -7.58
N GLU A 86 -1.60 -18.88 -7.40
CA GLU A 86 -2.27 -19.70 -8.40
C GLU A 86 -3.62 -19.09 -8.77
N LEU A 87 -4.41 -18.71 -7.75
CA LEU A 87 -5.77 -18.18 -7.92
C LEU A 87 -5.81 -16.67 -8.22
N GLN A 88 -4.65 -16.00 -8.23
CA GLN A 88 -4.48 -14.57 -8.48
C GLN A 88 -5.40 -13.68 -7.62
N ILE A 89 -5.53 -14.01 -6.33
CA ILE A 89 -6.57 -13.42 -5.46
C ILE A 89 -6.43 -11.91 -5.24
N TRP A 90 -5.25 -11.35 -5.50
CA TRP A 90 -5.03 -9.90 -5.50
C TRP A 90 -5.87 -9.17 -6.54
N ASN A 91 -6.18 -9.81 -7.67
CA ASN A 91 -6.84 -9.15 -8.79
C ASN A 91 -8.33 -8.90 -8.51
N PRO A 92 -9.14 -9.87 -8.04
CA PRO A 92 -10.51 -9.57 -7.62
C PRO A 92 -10.60 -8.57 -6.48
N ILE A 93 -9.63 -8.56 -5.55
CA ILE A 93 -9.56 -7.57 -4.46
C ILE A 93 -9.30 -6.18 -5.06
N ARG A 94 -8.21 -6.03 -5.83
CA ARG A 94 -7.87 -4.78 -6.55
C ARG A 94 -9.06 -4.23 -7.34
N GLU A 95 -9.66 -5.05 -8.19
CA GLU A 95 -10.76 -4.61 -9.05
C GLU A 95 -11.99 -4.21 -8.24
N SER A 96 -12.30 -4.93 -7.15
CA SER A 96 -13.39 -4.56 -6.24
C SER A 96 -13.12 -3.23 -5.55
N THR A 97 -11.92 -3.03 -5.00
CA THR A 97 -11.52 -1.78 -4.35
C THR A 97 -11.57 -0.60 -5.31
N LYS A 98 -11.00 -0.72 -6.52
CA LYS A 98 -11.05 0.35 -7.53
C LYS A 98 -12.46 0.60 -8.05
N SER A 99 -13.26 -0.45 -8.23
CA SER A 99 -14.67 -0.31 -8.61
C SER A 99 -15.45 0.45 -7.53
N PHE A 100 -15.17 0.20 -6.25
CA PHE A 100 -15.80 0.92 -5.15
C PHE A 100 -15.40 2.41 -5.16
N LEU A 101 -14.10 2.72 -5.28
CA LEU A 101 -13.60 4.10 -5.40
C LEU A 101 -14.27 4.86 -6.56
N ARG A 102 -14.37 4.25 -7.73
CA ARG A 102 -15.02 4.87 -8.91
C ARG A 102 -16.51 5.10 -8.68
N THR A 103 -17.20 4.10 -8.17
CA THR A 103 -18.63 4.20 -7.84
C THR A 103 -18.86 5.33 -6.86
N GLN A 104 -17.96 5.49 -5.90
CA GLN A 104 -18.04 6.51 -4.88
C GLN A 104 -17.85 7.92 -5.46
N ALA A 105 -16.85 8.11 -6.32
CA ALA A 105 -16.62 9.39 -7.01
C ALA A 105 -17.75 9.79 -7.98
N GLU A 106 -18.51 8.82 -8.50
CA GLU A 106 -19.67 9.07 -9.35
C GLU A 106 -20.94 9.47 -8.56
N ARG A 107 -20.96 9.27 -7.23
CA ARG A 107 -22.11 9.64 -6.40
C ARG A 107 -22.19 11.16 -6.24
N LEU A 108 -23.41 11.70 -6.21
CA LEU A 108 -23.66 13.11 -5.93
C LEU A 108 -23.12 13.54 -4.55
N ASN A 109 -23.18 12.62 -3.59
CA ASN A 109 -22.64 12.80 -2.25
C ASN A 109 -21.56 11.74 -2.03
N ASP A 110 -20.32 12.06 -2.40
CA ASP A 110 -19.19 11.24 -2.01
C ASP A 110 -18.92 11.41 -0.50
N GLU A 111 -19.26 10.36 0.24
CA GLU A 111 -19.09 10.18 1.69
C GLU A 111 -17.62 10.33 2.16
N TYR A 112 -16.62 10.14 1.29
CA TYR A 112 -15.20 10.22 1.67
C TYR A 112 -14.61 11.63 1.59
N ILE A 113 -15.36 12.59 1.03
CA ILE A 113 -14.97 13.99 0.90
C ILE A 113 -15.24 14.78 2.21
N GLY A 114 -16.16 14.29 3.05
CA GLY A 114 -16.50 14.87 4.36
C GLY A 114 -15.43 14.64 5.44
N ARG A 115 -15.75 14.93 6.71
CA ARG A 115 -14.78 14.70 7.80
C ARG A 115 -14.57 13.20 8.03
N PRO A 116 -13.38 12.78 8.47
CA PRO A 116 -13.16 11.39 8.85
C PRO A 116 -14.10 10.91 9.95
N GLU A 117 -14.51 11.78 10.89
CA GLU A 117 -15.46 11.42 11.97
C GLU A 117 -16.90 11.29 11.49
N ASP A 118 -17.24 11.91 10.35
CA ASP A 118 -18.54 11.71 9.69
C ASP A 118 -18.61 10.29 9.10
N PHE A 119 -17.47 9.59 9.05
CA PHE A 119 -17.32 8.25 8.53
C PHE A 119 -16.79 7.31 9.62
N SER A 120 -17.24 6.05 9.65
CA SER A 120 -16.93 5.14 10.78
C SER A 120 -15.49 4.59 10.76
N LEU A 121 -14.49 5.33 10.27
CA LEU A 121 -13.08 4.92 10.31
C LEU A 121 -12.48 5.00 11.72
N ASN A 122 -13.01 5.91 12.56
CA ASN A 122 -12.50 6.18 13.92
C ASN A 122 -13.56 6.00 15.03
N GLY A 123 -14.75 5.52 14.67
CA GLY A 123 -15.86 5.32 15.62
C GLY A 123 -15.67 4.06 16.49
N PRO A 124 -16.25 4.03 17.72
CA PRO A 124 -16.32 2.82 18.53
C PRO A 124 -17.12 1.69 17.84
N ASP A 125 -17.97 2.05 16.87
CA ASP A 125 -18.73 1.14 16.01
C ASP A 125 -17.94 0.86 14.71
N GLN A 126 -16.87 0.05 14.85
CA GLN A 126 -16.16 -0.70 13.79
C GLN A 126 -15.56 0.08 12.59
N PRO A 127 -14.27 0.47 12.69
CA PRO A 127 -13.39 0.85 11.55
C PRO A 127 -13.31 -0.17 10.42
N SER A 128 -13.77 -1.39 10.66
CA SER A 128 -13.37 -2.60 9.96
C SER A 128 -14.30 -3.02 8.83
N HIS A 129 -15.34 -2.23 8.54
CA HIS A 129 -16.34 -2.50 7.49
C HIS A 129 -16.18 -1.62 6.22
N ASP A 130 -15.10 -0.83 6.14
CA ASP A 130 -14.79 -0.01 4.96
C ASP A 130 -14.18 -0.85 3.82
N PRO A 131 -14.77 -0.86 2.60
CA PRO A 131 -14.28 -1.69 1.50
C PRO A 131 -12.88 -1.34 1.00
N ILE A 132 -12.47 -0.07 1.11
CA ILE A 132 -11.15 0.36 0.62
C ILE A 132 -10.07 -0.03 1.64
N LEU A 133 -10.34 0.19 2.93
CA LEU A 133 -9.48 -0.20 4.04
C LEU A 133 -9.32 -1.72 4.07
N VAL A 134 -10.40 -2.50 3.91
CA VAL A 134 -10.29 -3.95 3.81
C VAL A 134 -9.42 -4.39 2.63
N GLY A 135 -9.54 -3.72 1.48
CA GLY A 135 -8.62 -3.94 0.36
C GLY A 135 -7.15 -3.71 0.74
N ILE A 136 -6.87 -2.58 1.41
CA ILE A 136 -5.51 -2.23 1.88
C ILE A 136 -4.98 -3.25 2.89
N GLU A 137 -5.80 -3.66 3.87
CA GLU A 137 -5.44 -4.65 4.90
C GLU A 137 -5.13 -6.03 4.30
N LEU A 138 -5.89 -6.45 3.29
CA LEU A 138 -5.63 -7.70 2.57
C LEU A 138 -4.31 -7.64 1.80
N PHE A 139 -3.95 -6.49 1.21
CA PHE A 139 -2.64 -6.32 0.56
C PHE A 139 -1.48 -6.35 1.56
N ASP A 140 -1.62 -5.74 2.75
CA ASP A 140 -0.61 -5.82 3.83
C ASP A 140 -0.47 -7.26 4.37
N LEU A 141 -1.59 -7.95 4.59
CA LEU A 141 -1.59 -9.35 5.00
C LEU A 141 -0.89 -10.22 3.96
N PHE A 142 -1.22 -10.04 2.68
CA PHE A 142 -0.62 -10.81 1.61
C PHE A 142 0.89 -10.57 1.51
N ALA A 143 1.33 -9.31 1.61
CA ALA A 143 2.74 -8.96 1.67
C ALA A 143 3.44 -9.64 2.85
N SER A 144 2.83 -9.62 4.03
CA SER A 144 3.36 -10.25 5.23
C SER A 144 3.50 -11.78 5.07
N GLN A 145 2.49 -12.46 4.51
CA GLN A 145 2.57 -13.91 4.28
C GLN A 145 3.58 -14.26 3.18
N ALA A 146 3.63 -13.47 2.11
CA ALA A 146 4.62 -13.61 1.05
C ALA A 146 6.05 -13.56 1.59
N LEU A 147 6.35 -12.60 2.47
CA LEU A 147 7.65 -12.46 3.10
C LEU A 147 7.98 -13.61 4.07
N ARG A 148 6.99 -14.05 4.85
CA ARG A 148 7.13 -15.16 5.81
C ARG A 148 7.41 -16.49 5.12
N GLN A 149 6.80 -16.71 3.95
CA GLN A 149 6.91 -17.95 3.18
C GLN A 149 7.98 -17.88 2.07
N GLY A 150 8.67 -16.75 1.91
CA GLY A 150 9.79 -16.60 0.98
C GLY A 150 9.42 -16.63 -0.51
N THR A 151 8.23 -16.16 -0.88
CA THR A 151 7.81 -16.11 -2.30
C THR A 151 8.51 -14.99 -3.06
N SER A 152 8.83 -15.24 -4.33
CA SER A 152 9.42 -14.25 -5.25
C SER A 152 8.38 -13.52 -6.11
N ARG A 153 7.09 -13.76 -5.86
CA ARG A 153 5.97 -13.11 -6.57
C ARG A 153 5.65 -11.80 -5.84
N HIS A 154 5.66 -10.68 -6.58
CA HIS A 154 5.77 -9.33 -5.99
C HIS A 154 4.76 -8.32 -6.57
N ILE A 155 3.91 -8.75 -7.52
CA ILE A 155 3.04 -7.84 -8.28
C ILE A 155 1.98 -7.11 -7.42
N PHE A 156 1.70 -7.60 -6.21
CA PHE A 156 0.61 -7.09 -5.39
C PHE A 156 0.89 -5.73 -4.73
N LEU A 157 2.15 -5.38 -4.44
CA LEU A 157 2.48 -4.06 -3.89
C LEU A 157 2.41 -2.96 -4.95
N HIS A 158 2.45 -3.30 -6.25
CA HIS A 158 2.15 -2.35 -7.32
C HIS A 158 0.68 -1.92 -7.28
N PHE A 159 -0.24 -2.82 -6.93
CA PHE A 159 -1.67 -2.52 -6.90
C PHE A 159 -2.07 -1.61 -5.76
N LEU A 160 -1.38 -1.70 -4.63
CA LEU A 160 -1.59 -0.76 -3.53
C LEU A 160 -1.23 0.68 -3.96
N ALA A 161 -0.26 0.86 -4.87
CA ALA A 161 0.06 2.18 -5.44
C ALA A 161 -1.00 2.65 -6.42
N GLU A 162 -1.60 1.74 -7.21
CA GLU A 162 -2.75 2.10 -8.04
C GLU A 162 -3.98 2.52 -7.22
N VAL A 163 -4.18 1.91 -6.05
CA VAL A 163 -5.24 2.34 -5.13
C VAL A 163 -4.97 3.75 -4.61
N VAL A 164 -3.72 4.08 -4.27
CA VAL A 164 -3.32 5.46 -3.92
C VAL A 164 -3.62 6.43 -5.07
N GLU A 165 -3.24 6.09 -6.31
CA GLU A 165 -3.50 6.94 -7.47
C GLU A 165 -4.99 7.18 -7.71
N GLU A 166 -5.83 6.15 -7.55
CA GLU A 166 -7.28 6.26 -7.70
C GLU A 166 -7.90 7.07 -6.53
N ILE A 167 -7.37 6.96 -5.30
CA ILE A 167 -7.76 7.85 -4.20
C ILE A 167 -7.37 9.30 -4.51
N CYS A 168 -6.15 9.53 -5.01
CA CYS A 168 -5.65 10.85 -5.40
C CYS A 168 -6.54 11.49 -6.47
N SER A 169 -6.97 10.74 -7.49
CA SER A 169 -7.88 11.27 -8.52
C SER A 169 -9.25 11.66 -7.99
N ASN A 170 -9.70 11.04 -6.90
CA ASN A 170 -10.98 11.31 -6.26
C ASN A 170 -10.87 12.36 -5.14
N PHE A 171 -9.65 12.74 -4.75
CA PHE A 171 -9.43 13.54 -3.56
C PHE A 171 -9.99 14.95 -3.74
N GLN A 172 -10.95 15.30 -2.88
CA GLN A 172 -11.52 16.64 -2.78
C GLN A 172 -11.82 16.93 -1.31
N LEU A 173 -11.86 18.21 -0.95
CA LEU A 173 -12.24 18.64 0.40
C LEU A 173 -13.70 19.07 0.42
N GLY A 174 -14.47 18.45 1.30
CA GLY A 174 -15.83 18.84 1.58
C GLY A 174 -15.90 20.17 2.30
N THR A 175 -17.08 20.76 2.36
CA THR A 175 -17.30 22.03 3.08
C THR A 175 -17.06 21.93 4.58
N SER A 176 -17.15 20.72 5.15
CA SER A 176 -16.88 20.44 6.55
C SER A 176 -15.42 20.11 6.84
N ALA A 177 -14.61 19.75 5.83
CA ALA A 177 -13.23 19.30 5.98
C ALA A 177 -12.28 20.44 6.39
N ASP A 178 -11.34 20.16 7.31
CA ASP A 178 -10.27 21.09 7.67
C ASP A 178 -8.95 20.67 7.00
N PRO A 179 -8.38 21.48 6.09
CA PRO A 179 -7.14 21.14 5.39
C PRO A 179 -5.90 21.06 6.29
N THR A 180 -6.00 21.50 7.55
CA THR A 180 -4.91 21.50 8.53
C THR A 180 -4.92 20.31 9.48
N GLU A 181 -6.01 19.53 9.47
CA GLU A 181 -6.13 18.32 10.30
C GLU A 181 -5.21 17.20 9.82
N GLU A 182 -4.91 16.27 10.74
CA GLU A 182 -4.08 15.11 10.46
C GLU A 182 -4.64 14.27 9.29
N PHE A 183 -5.97 14.15 9.27
CA PHE A 183 -6.75 13.52 8.22
C PHE A 183 -7.83 14.51 7.80
N PRO A 184 -7.65 15.27 6.71
CA PRO A 184 -8.62 16.29 6.32
C PRO A 184 -9.97 15.69 5.88
N ASN A 185 -9.97 14.44 5.43
CA ASN A 185 -11.15 13.65 5.04
C ASN A 185 -10.83 12.14 5.12
N ALA A 186 -11.80 11.28 4.81
CA ALA A 186 -11.62 9.83 4.84
C ALA A 186 -10.57 9.34 3.81
N TYR A 187 -10.49 9.98 2.63
CA TYR A 187 -9.42 9.69 1.68
C TYR A 187 -8.02 9.96 2.27
N GLY A 188 -7.86 11.04 3.05
CA GLY A 188 -6.63 11.37 3.75
C GLY A 188 -6.23 10.29 4.76
N TYR A 189 -7.20 9.76 5.51
CA TYR A 189 -6.98 8.60 6.38
C TYR A 189 -6.46 7.39 5.59
N LEU A 190 -7.16 7.00 4.52
CA LEU A 190 -6.79 5.83 3.69
C LEU A 190 -5.40 5.98 3.06
N LEU A 191 -5.07 7.18 2.59
CA LEU A 191 -3.74 7.51 2.06
C LEU A 191 -2.66 7.38 3.14
N LYS A 192 -2.85 7.97 4.33
CA LYS A 192 -1.87 7.85 5.42
C LYS A 192 -1.73 6.42 5.91
N HIS A 193 -2.82 5.67 5.97
CA HIS A 193 -2.80 4.24 6.32
C HIS A 193 -1.98 3.44 5.30
N THR A 194 -2.21 3.66 4.01
CA THR A 194 -1.45 3.02 2.94
C THR A 194 0.05 3.39 2.98
N ILE A 195 0.36 4.65 3.27
CA ILE A 195 1.74 5.11 3.45
C ILE A 195 2.40 4.46 4.67
N ALA A 196 1.65 4.21 5.75
CA ALA A 196 2.15 3.48 6.92
C ALA A 196 2.45 2.01 6.59
N VAL A 197 1.60 1.34 5.80
CA VAL A 197 1.84 -0.02 5.27
C VAL A 197 3.16 -0.05 4.50
N TYR A 198 3.33 0.84 3.52
CA TYR A 198 4.57 0.92 2.76
C TYR A 198 5.77 1.17 3.67
N ARG A 199 5.71 2.18 4.54
CA ARG A 199 6.81 2.50 5.44
C ARG A 199 7.21 1.29 6.28
N GLY A 200 6.24 0.60 6.87
CA GLY A 200 6.49 -0.58 7.69
C GLY A 200 7.17 -1.69 6.91
N LEU A 201 6.70 -1.98 5.69
CA LEU A 201 7.32 -2.97 4.80
C LEU A 201 8.75 -2.58 4.41
N VAL A 202 8.97 -1.35 3.93
CA VAL A 202 10.28 -0.93 3.41
C VAL A 202 11.34 -0.81 4.50
N THR A 203 10.96 -0.60 5.76
CA THR A 203 11.92 -0.54 6.88
C THR A 203 12.11 -1.86 7.62
N LEU A 204 11.43 -2.96 7.24
CA LEU A 204 11.71 -4.29 7.79
C LEU A 204 13.20 -4.68 7.78
N PRO A 205 14.00 -4.38 6.74
CA PRO A 205 15.43 -4.70 6.71
C PRO A 205 16.26 -3.98 7.77
N ALA A 206 15.74 -2.89 8.35
CA ALA A 206 16.36 -2.16 9.44
C ALA A 206 15.97 -2.71 10.83
N GLN A 207 14.96 -3.58 10.91
CA GLN A 207 14.51 -4.15 12.18
C GLN A 207 15.46 -5.26 12.67
N PRO A 208 15.68 -5.37 13.99
CA PRO A 208 16.48 -6.46 14.54
C PRO A 208 15.72 -7.79 14.40
N ASN A 209 16.34 -8.78 13.74
CA ASN A 209 15.79 -10.11 13.50
C ASN A 209 14.37 -10.10 12.89
N PRO A 210 14.21 -9.62 11.65
CA PRO A 210 12.88 -9.43 11.07
C PRO A 210 12.14 -10.76 10.82
N GLY A 211 12.80 -11.92 10.95
CA GLY A 211 12.15 -13.24 10.84
C GLY A 211 11.58 -13.55 9.45
N ILE A 212 12.02 -12.81 8.42
CA ILE A 212 11.56 -12.91 7.03
C ILE A 212 12.73 -13.13 6.08
N GLN A 213 12.45 -13.73 4.93
CA GLN A 213 13.46 -13.96 3.90
C GLN A 213 13.63 -12.71 3.01
N MET A 214 14.84 -12.15 3.00
CA MET A 214 15.20 -11.00 2.16
C MET A 214 15.92 -11.48 0.88
N GLY A 215 15.53 -10.94 -0.28
CA GLY A 215 15.90 -11.47 -1.59
C GLY A 215 16.80 -10.57 -2.45
N ILE A 216 17.13 -9.34 -2.02
CA ILE A 216 18.04 -8.46 -2.78
C ILE A 216 19.46 -9.03 -2.76
N ARG A 217 19.80 -9.82 -3.78
CA ARG A 217 21.16 -10.32 -4.01
C ARG A 217 22.05 -9.30 -4.73
N ARG A 218 21.45 -8.40 -5.51
CA ARG A 218 22.09 -7.29 -6.23
C ARG A 218 21.09 -6.13 -6.34
N VAL A 219 21.57 -4.90 -6.20
CA VAL A 219 20.80 -3.70 -6.54
C VAL A 219 20.69 -3.65 -8.07
N ASN A 220 19.65 -4.25 -8.63
CA ASN A 220 19.33 -4.17 -10.05
C ASN A 220 17.89 -3.71 -10.22
N THR A 221 17.68 -2.60 -10.94
CA THR A 221 16.37 -2.00 -11.20
C THR A 221 15.52 -2.79 -12.22
N GLU A 222 16.12 -3.69 -13.00
CA GLU A 222 15.43 -4.47 -14.04
C GLU A 222 14.81 -5.79 -13.52
N HIS A 223 15.20 -6.23 -12.33
CA HIS A 223 14.68 -7.45 -11.72
C HIS A 223 13.80 -7.13 -10.51
N GLU A 224 12.52 -7.42 -10.64
CA GLU A 224 11.49 -7.06 -9.66
C GLU A 224 11.15 -8.17 -8.65
N GLN A 225 11.85 -9.31 -8.70
CA GLN A 225 11.49 -10.53 -7.95
C GLN A 225 11.44 -10.42 -6.42
N ASP A 226 11.95 -9.33 -5.83
CA ASP A 226 11.94 -9.10 -4.39
C ASP A 226 10.73 -8.25 -3.98
N VAL A 227 9.90 -8.79 -3.09
CA VAL A 227 8.67 -8.13 -2.60
C VAL A 227 8.98 -6.77 -1.99
N LEU A 228 9.98 -6.68 -1.10
CA LEU A 228 10.32 -5.41 -0.44
C LEU A 228 10.91 -4.40 -1.43
N LYS A 229 11.63 -4.84 -2.47
CA LYS A 229 12.11 -3.96 -3.53
C LYS A 229 10.94 -3.39 -4.34
N ASN A 230 9.93 -4.19 -4.65
CA ASN A 230 8.71 -3.69 -5.25
C ASN A 230 8.00 -2.71 -4.30
N GLY A 231 7.97 -3.01 -3.00
CA GLY A 231 7.47 -2.11 -1.96
C GLY A 231 8.17 -0.74 -1.94
N VAL A 232 9.50 -0.70 -2.10
CA VAL A 232 10.27 0.55 -2.19
C VAL A 232 9.86 1.37 -3.41
N TRP A 233 9.75 0.74 -4.58
CA TRP A 233 9.33 1.42 -5.79
C TRP A 233 7.90 1.96 -5.66
N SER A 234 6.97 1.11 -5.23
CA SER A 234 5.57 1.48 -5.04
C SER A 234 5.38 2.53 -3.94
N PHE A 235 6.25 2.56 -2.93
CA PHE A 235 6.26 3.61 -1.91
C PHE A 235 6.61 4.97 -2.51
N VAL A 236 7.66 5.06 -3.34
CA VAL A 236 8.02 6.31 -4.03
C VAL A 236 6.94 6.72 -5.04
N ARG A 237 6.35 5.75 -5.75
CA ARG A 237 5.23 5.99 -6.68
C ARG A 237 4.00 6.58 -5.96
N ALA A 238 3.63 6.02 -4.81
CA ALA A 238 2.54 6.54 -3.98
C ALA A 238 2.83 7.96 -3.47
N GLN A 239 4.08 8.22 -3.05
CA GLN A 239 4.52 9.57 -2.66
C GLN A 239 4.39 10.56 -3.81
N LYS A 240 4.82 10.17 -5.02
CA LYS A 240 4.67 10.99 -6.24
C LYS A 240 3.21 11.33 -6.52
N ALA A 241 2.32 10.33 -6.53
CA ALA A 241 0.89 10.56 -6.77
C ALA A 241 0.28 11.57 -5.77
N ILE A 242 0.58 11.42 -4.47
CA ILE A 242 0.09 12.33 -3.42
C ILE A 242 0.63 13.74 -3.58
N LEU A 243 1.94 13.88 -3.82
CA LEU A 243 2.59 15.19 -3.93
C LEU A 243 2.11 15.98 -5.16
N LEU A 244 1.88 15.30 -6.28
CA LEU A 244 1.43 15.92 -7.53
C LEU A 244 -0.09 16.16 -7.59
N THR A 245 -0.84 15.78 -6.55
CA THR A 245 -2.27 16.07 -6.50
C THR A 245 -2.51 17.44 -5.87
N ASP A 246 -3.03 18.38 -6.65
CA ASP A 246 -3.26 19.78 -6.22
C ASP A 246 -4.33 19.93 -5.14
N THR A 247 -5.32 19.05 -5.13
CA THR A 247 -6.43 19.09 -4.16
C THR A 247 -6.03 18.59 -2.78
N ILE A 248 -4.87 17.93 -2.65
CA ILE A 248 -4.36 17.46 -1.36
C ILE A 248 -3.64 18.62 -0.64
N PRO A 249 -4.00 18.92 0.62
CA PRO A 249 -3.37 20.00 1.38
C PRO A 249 -1.87 19.82 1.60
N ASP A 250 -1.15 20.94 1.61
CA ASP A 250 0.28 20.99 1.92
C ASP A 250 0.62 20.39 3.29
N GLN A 251 -0.23 20.58 4.29
CA GLN A 251 -0.03 20.02 5.63
C GLN A 251 -0.02 18.48 5.57
N PHE A 252 -0.92 17.89 4.79
CA PHE A 252 -0.97 16.45 4.56
C PHE A 252 0.25 15.96 3.77
N LYS A 253 0.63 16.68 2.69
CA LYS A 253 1.85 16.39 1.91
C LYS A 253 3.10 16.39 2.78
N ASN A 254 3.22 17.34 3.71
CA ASN A 254 4.33 17.42 4.65
C ASN A 254 4.44 16.17 5.53
N ASP A 255 3.32 15.68 6.07
CA ASP A 255 3.27 14.47 6.88
C ASP A 255 3.62 13.20 6.09
N VAL A 256 3.17 13.11 4.84
CA VAL A 256 3.47 12.00 3.93
C VAL A 256 4.98 11.99 3.59
N VAL A 257 5.57 13.14 3.30
CA VAL A 257 7.03 13.29 3.07
C VAL A 257 7.84 12.99 4.33
N ARG A 258 7.33 13.34 5.52
CA ARG A 258 7.97 12.96 6.79
C ARG A 258 8.14 11.43 6.88
N ASN A 259 7.15 10.64 6.46
CA ASN A 259 7.26 9.19 6.46
C ASN A 259 8.35 8.67 5.51
N LEU A 260 8.49 9.28 4.33
CA LEU A 260 9.57 8.95 3.38
C LEU A 260 10.96 9.25 3.98
N VAL A 261 11.12 10.44 4.57
CA VAL A 261 12.37 10.86 5.22
C VAL A 261 12.72 9.96 6.40
N LEU A 262 11.74 9.60 7.23
CA LEU A 262 11.95 8.68 8.35
C LEU A 262 12.38 7.29 7.88
N ALA A 263 11.75 6.74 6.84
CA ALA A 263 12.14 5.46 6.25
C ALA A 263 13.58 5.51 5.70
N TYR A 264 13.92 6.60 4.99
CA TYR A 264 15.25 6.84 4.45
C TYR A 264 16.32 6.87 5.55
N ILE A 265 16.07 7.60 6.64
CA ILE A 265 16.97 7.69 7.80
C ILE A 265 17.12 6.32 8.49
N GLU A 266 16.01 5.64 8.74
CA GLU A 266 15.96 4.34 9.43
C GLU A 266 16.79 3.27 8.70
N LEU A 267 16.64 3.19 7.37
CA LEU A 267 17.43 2.30 6.53
C LEU A 267 18.91 2.71 6.49
N GLY A 268 19.20 4.01 6.36
CA GLY A 268 20.55 4.53 6.19
C GLY A 268 21.42 4.41 7.43
N LYS A 269 20.85 4.59 8.63
CA LYS A 269 21.60 4.51 9.89
C LYS A 269 21.88 3.08 10.36
N THR A 270 21.14 2.11 9.84
CA THR A 270 21.27 0.71 10.26
C THR A 270 22.41 0.04 9.49
N PRO A 271 23.52 -0.37 10.15
CA PRO A 271 24.73 -0.82 9.47
C PRO A 271 24.61 -2.23 8.85
N HIS A 272 23.45 -2.88 8.99
CA HIS A 272 23.21 -4.20 8.42
C HIS A 272 23.25 -4.17 6.89
N ARG A 273 23.90 -5.17 6.28
CA ARG A 273 24.10 -5.24 4.82
C ARG A 273 22.79 -5.09 4.06
N ASP A 274 21.75 -5.80 4.47
CA ASP A 274 20.47 -5.77 3.77
C ASP A 274 19.84 -4.38 3.86
N SER A 275 19.81 -3.78 5.05
CA SER A 275 19.35 -2.39 5.24
C SER A 275 20.07 -1.40 4.32
N GLN A 276 21.39 -1.53 4.16
CA GLN A 276 22.16 -0.67 3.26
C GLN A 276 21.82 -0.88 1.77
N MET A 277 21.46 -2.10 1.37
CA MET A 277 21.00 -2.39 0.00
C MET A 277 19.61 -1.80 -0.27
N TYR A 278 18.69 -1.89 0.69
CA TYR A 278 17.37 -1.26 0.59
C TYR A 278 17.45 0.27 0.69
N PHE A 279 18.34 0.81 1.52
CA PHE A 279 18.67 2.24 1.56
C PHE A 279 19.11 2.75 0.18
N ALA A 280 20.09 2.07 -0.44
CA ALA A 280 20.57 2.43 -1.77
C ALA A 280 19.47 2.34 -2.83
N THR A 281 18.57 1.36 -2.70
CA THR A 281 17.43 1.19 -3.62
C THR A 281 16.41 2.31 -3.47
N LEU A 282 16.02 2.67 -2.23
CA LEU A 282 15.13 3.80 -1.95
C LEU A 282 15.73 5.11 -2.44
N HIS A 283 17.00 5.36 -2.11
CA HIS A 283 17.73 6.53 -2.57
C HIS A 283 17.72 6.65 -4.11
N LYS A 284 18.01 5.55 -4.82
CA LYS A 284 17.98 5.51 -6.28
C LYS A 284 16.58 5.81 -6.83
N HIS A 285 15.53 5.21 -6.27
CA HIS A 285 14.16 5.43 -6.75
C HIS A 285 13.64 6.85 -6.48
N ILE A 286 14.09 7.52 -5.41
CA ILE A 286 13.80 8.94 -5.21
C ILE A 286 14.48 9.78 -6.31
N LEU A 287 15.76 9.50 -6.62
CA LEU A 287 16.61 10.33 -7.48
C LEU A 287 16.65 9.91 -8.97
N SER A 288 15.86 8.93 -9.40
CA SER A 288 15.85 8.47 -10.78
C SER A 288 14.44 8.17 -11.27
N ASP A 289 14.10 8.69 -12.45
CA ASP A 289 12.84 8.45 -13.17
C ASP A 289 12.77 7.05 -13.82
N GLY A 290 13.69 6.13 -13.49
CA GLY A 290 13.72 4.78 -14.07
C GLY A 290 14.12 4.67 -15.54
N MET A 291 14.18 5.80 -16.27
CA MET A 291 14.59 5.87 -17.67
C MET A 291 16.12 5.96 -17.78
N ASN A 292 16.77 4.81 -17.98
CA ASN A 292 18.22 4.77 -18.18
C ASN A 292 18.62 5.51 -19.48
N GLY A 293 19.30 6.65 -19.35
CA GLY A 293 19.96 7.34 -20.47
C GLY A 293 19.13 8.39 -21.21
N SER A 294 17.90 8.68 -20.78
CA SER A 294 17.12 9.84 -21.26
C SER A 294 17.11 10.96 -20.23
N ALA A 295 16.74 12.16 -20.67
CA ALA A 295 16.38 13.23 -19.73
C ALA A 295 15.22 12.74 -18.83
N PRO A 296 15.18 13.15 -17.55
CA PRO A 296 14.02 12.88 -16.69
C PRO A 296 12.75 13.50 -17.26
N SER A 297 11.59 12.87 -17.03
CA SER A 297 10.30 13.44 -17.44
C SER A 297 9.96 14.72 -16.67
N ASP A 298 9.15 15.59 -17.28
CA ASP A 298 8.66 16.82 -16.64
C ASP A 298 7.91 16.52 -15.34
N GLU A 299 7.07 15.48 -15.35
CA GLU A 299 6.31 15.03 -14.19
C GLU A 299 7.23 14.56 -13.04
N TYR A 300 8.35 13.90 -13.37
CA TYR A 300 9.35 13.54 -12.36
C TYR A 300 10.07 14.76 -11.79
N MET A 301 10.37 15.75 -12.63
CA MET A 301 10.99 17.00 -12.18
C MET A 301 10.05 17.81 -11.27
N GLU A 302 8.76 17.84 -11.59
CA GLU A 302 7.72 18.43 -10.75
C GLU A 302 7.64 17.71 -9.39
N PHE A 303 7.69 16.38 -9.40
CA PHE A 303 7.73 15.58 -8.17
C PHE A 303 8.93 15.93 -7.30
N LEU A 304 10.14 16.03 -7.88
CA LEU A 304 11.33 16.41 -7.12
C LEU A 304 11.26 17.84 -6.57
N GLN A 305 10.68 18.77 -7.34
CA GLN A 305 10.47 20.15 -6.88
C GLN A 305 9.53 20.20 -5.68
N GLU A 306 8.41 19.49 -5.77
CA GLU A 306 7.43 19.43 -4.69
C GLU A 306 8.00 18.70 -3.47
N LEU A 307 8.69 17.57 -3.66
CA LEU A 307 9.40 16.87 -2.59
C LEU A 307 10.42 17.79 -1.89
N ASN A 308 11.20 18.56 -2.64
CA ASN A 308 12.17 19.51 -2.08
C ASN A 308 11.47 20.62 -1.28
N THR A 309 10.35 21.14 -1.79
CA THR A 309 9.51 22.13 -1.09
C THR A 309 9.03 21.57 0.25
N GLN A 310 8.48 20.36 0.25
CA GLN A 310 7.97 19.73 1.46
C GLN A 310 9.08 19.35 2.46
N ILE A 311 10.24 18.87 1.98
CA ILE A 311 11.42 18.63 2.82
C ILE A 311 11.84 19.92 3.52
N ARG A 312 11.93 21.06 2.80
CA ARG A 312 12.32 22.34 3.40
C ARG A 312 11.35 22.83 4.47
N ARG A 313 10.07 22.47 4.37
CA ARG A 313 9.00 22.76 5.35
C ARG A 313 9.02 21.83 6.56
N LEU A 314 9.62 20.64 6.48
CA LEU A 314 9.82 19.79 7.65
C LEU A 314 10.62 20.57 8.70
N ASP A 315 10.24 20.43 9.96
CA ASP A 315 10.91 21.09 11.09
C ASP A 315 12.41 20.75 11.09
N GLN A 316 13.20 21.69 10.55
CA GLN A 316 14.65 21.57 10.46
C GLN A 316 15.26 21.47 11.85
N GLY A 317 14.64 22.03 12.90
CA GLY A 317 15.13 21.90 14.27
C GLY A 317 15.11 20.45 14.75
N ARG A 318 14.08 19.68 14.40
CA ARG A 318 13.94 18.27 14.80
C ARG A 318 14.91 17.35 14.06
N PHE A 319 15.14 17.56 12.77
CA PHE A 319 16.03 16.71 11.97
C PHE A 319 17.49 17.18 11.97
N ALA A 320 17.77 18.48 11.92
CA ALA A 320 19.12 19.05 11.85
C ALA A 320 19.89 18.98 13.18
N LEU A 321 19.20 18.88 14.31
CA LEU A 321 19.83 18.70 15.64
C LEU A 321 19.90 17.21 16.07
N SER A 322 19.35 16.30 15.26
CA SER A 322 19.40 14.88 15.56
C SER A 322 20.75 14.26 15.13
N PRO A 323 21.18 13.14 15.73
CA PRO A 323 22.30 12.34 15.21
C PRO A 323 22.12 11.91 13.75
N ASP A 324 20.89 11.91 13.26
CA ASP A 324 20.48 11.49 11.92
C ASP A 324 20.52 12.68 10.91
N ALA A 325 20.94 13.87 11.33
CA ALA A 325 20.99 15.10 10.51
C ALA A 325 21.83 14.98 9.23
N GLU A 326 22.83 14.10 9.21
CA GLU A 326 23.67 13.89 8.03
C GLU A 326 22.90 13.20 6.90
N LEU A 327 22.09 12.18 7.20
CA LEU A 327 21.29 11.48 6.19
C LEU A 327 20.21 12.40 5.61
N TYR A 328 19.59 13.22 6.46
CA TYR A 328 18.64 14.25 6.02
C TYR A 328 19.29 15.27 5.08
N ARG A 329 20.44 15.85 5.49
CA ARG A 329 21.19 16.83 4.68
C ARG A 329 21.65 16.22 3.36
N ARG A 330 22.10 14.97 3.36
CA ARG A 330 22.47 14.24 2.16
C ARG A 330 21.29 14.13 1.18
N LEU A 331 20.13 13.65 1.65
CA LEU A 331 18.95 13.52 0.78
C LEU A 331 18.56 14.87 0.16
N SER A 332 18.51 15.93 0.97
CA SER A 332 18.18 17.27 0.49
C SER A 332 19.21 17.79 -0.53
N ALA A 333 20.51 17.62 -0.27
CA ALA A 333 21.57 18.04 -1.18
C ALA A 333 21.53 17.28 -2.51
N ASP A 334 21.27 15.97 -2.48
CA ASP A 334 21.21 15.15 -3.67
C ASP A 334 19.99 15.50 -4.55
N ILE A 335 18.82 15.77 -3.95
CA ILE A 335 17.64 16.27 -4.66
C ILE A 335 17.94 17.63 -5.32
N GLU A 336 18.53 18.57 -4.59
CA GLU A 336 18.90 19.88 -5.14
C GLU A 336 19.90 19.77 -6.29
N SER A 337 20.85 18.83 -6.20
CA SER A 337 21.82 18.57 -7.26
C SER A 337 21.13 18.10 -8.54
N VAL A 338 20.16 17.17 -8.44
CA VAL A 338 19.38 16.71 -9.61
C VAL A 338 18.56 17.86 -10.21
N LEU A 339 17.89 18.66 -9.36
CA LEU A 339 17.13 19.82 -9.82
C LEU A 339 18.00 20.83 -10.56
N ARG A 340 19.16 21.20 -10.03
CA ARG A 340 20.07 22.18 -10.67
C ARG A 340 20.63 21.67 -12.00
N THR A 341 20.97 20.38 -12.07
CA THR A 341 21.56 19.78 -13.28
C THR A 341 20.58 19.78 -14.46
N ASN A 342 19.27 19.74 -14.18
CA ASN A 342 18.22 19.70 -15.21
C ASN A 342 17.49 21.04 -15.41
N GLN A 343 17.88 22.12 -14.70
CA GLN A 343 17.36 23.48 -14.88
C GLN A 343 18.09 24.28 -15.98
N HIS A 344 19.19 23.74 -16.53
CA HIS A 344 19.97 24.36 -17.60
C HIS A 344 20.11 23.40 -18.78
N PRO A 345 19.23 23.48 -19.80
CA PRO A 345 19.46 22.85 -21.10
C PRO A 345 20.59 23.52 -21.89
#